data_AF-Q1H093-F1
#
_entry.id   AF-Q1H093-F1
#
_cell.length_a   1.000
_cell.length_b   1.000
_cell.length_c   1.000
_cell.angle_alpha   90.00
_cell.angle_beta   90.00
_cell.angle_gamma   90.00
#
_symmetry.space_group_name_H-M   'P 1'
#
loop_
_entity.id
_entity.type
_entity.pdbx_description
1 polymer ?
#
loop_
_entity_poly.entity_id
_entity_poly.type
_entity_poly.pdbx_seq_one_letter_code
_entity_poly.pdbx_strand_id
1 'polypeptide(L)'
;MSKPVRNPDAKPESLLATLLAGLRLGLMLLGIIGIAVHLFSDEGWLDRAMAWIFSGTWTLLAVPTAVLGAYLANRWLTAPKRGELSKRGDLPLYLMMGVGAFFLFRLLSTGGF
;
A
#
# COMPACT_ATOMS: atom_id res chain seq x y z
N MET A 1 -27.38 -9.25 -36.33
CA MET A 1 -26.06 -8.58 -36.23
C MET A 1 -26.29 -7.22 -35.58
N SER A 2 -26.14 -7.12 -34.26
CA SER A 2 -26.40 -5.90 -33.49
C SER A 2 -25.24 -4.92 -33.65
N LYS A 3 -25.55 -3.71 -34.13
CA LYS A 3 -24.58 -2.61 -34.27
C LYS A 3 -24.05 -2.20 -32.89
N PRO A 4 -22.75 -1.93 -32.72
CA PRO A 4 -22.24 -1.39 -31.47
C PRO A 4 -22.84 -0.01 -31.24
N VAL A 5 -23.56 0.15 -30.12
CA VAL A 5 -24.07 1.43 -29.65
C VAL A 5 -22.86 2.27 -29.24
N ARG A 6 -22.46 3.20 -30.12
CA ARG A 6 -21.41 4.17 -29.82
C ARG A 6 -22.00 5.19 -28.87
N ASN A 7 -21.69 5.10 -27.58
CA ASN A 7 -22.05 6.13 -26.61
C ASN A 7 -21.32 7.44 -26.98
N PRO A 8 -22.05 8.50 -27.40
CA PRO A 8 -21.44 9.78 -27.76
C PRO A 8 -20.92 10.57 -26.55
N ASP A 9 -21.24 10.11 -25.32
CA ASP A 9 -20.82 10.72 -24.05
C ASP A 9 -19.51 10.16 -23.47
N ALA A 10 -18.76 9.38 -24.24
CA ALA A 10 -17.39 9.01 -23.88
C ALA A 10 -16.49 10.26 -23.99
N LYS A 11 -16.62 11.17 -23.01
CA LYS A 11 -15.70 12.30 -22.84
C LYS A 11 -14.28 11.73 -22.85
N PRO A 12 -13.36 12.30 -23.63
CA PRO A 12 -11.97 11.89 -23.57
C PRO A 12 -11.55 11.96 -22.11
N GLU A 13 -11.04 10.86 -21.56
CA GLU A 13 -10.39 10.88 -20.24
C GLU A 13 -9.46 12.08 -20.24
N SER A 14 -9.80 13.05 -19.39
CA SER A 14 -9.12 14.34 -19.37
C SER A 14 -7.63 14.11 -19.16
N LEU A 15 -6.76 14.85 -19.86
CA LEU A 15 -5.31 14.83 -19.62
C LEU A 15 -4.96 14.98 -18.12
N LEU A 16 -5.81 15.70 -17.37
CA LEU A 16 -5.71 15.83 -15.92
C LEU A 16 -5.96 14.51 -15.18
N ALA A 17 -6.90 13.69 -15.63
CA ALA A 17 -7.18 12.37 -15.06
C ALA A 17 -5.99 11.42 -15.27
N THR A 18 -5.40 11.43 -16.48
CA THR A 18 -4.19 10.65 -16.79
C THR A 18 -3.00 11.11 -15.96
N LEU A 19 -2.80 12.43 -15.84
CA LEU A 19 -1.74 13.00 -15.01
C LEU A 19 -1.91 12.63 -13.53
N LEU A 20 -3.14 12.71 -13.02
CA LEU A 20 -3.45 12.34 -11.63
C LEU A 20 -3.25 10.84 -11.38
N ALA A 21 -3.59 9.99 -12.35
CA ALA A 21 -3.31 8.56 -12.28
C ALA A 21 -1.80 8.29 -12.25
N GLY A 22 -1.02 8.98 -13.08
CA GLY A 22 0.45 8.91 -13.06
C GLY A 22 1.05 9.32 -11.72
N LEU A 23 0.55 10.41 -11.12
CA LEU A 23 0.98 10.86 -9.79
C LEU A 23 0.66 9.83 -8.70
N ARG A 24 -0.54 9.24 -8.73
CA ARG A 24 -0.94 8.18 -7.77
C ARG A 24 -0.03 6.96 -7.86
N LEU A 25 0.28 6.52 -9.08
CA LEU A 25 1.20 5.41 -9.32
C LEU A 25 2.62 5.75 -8.84
N GLY A 26 3.12 6.95 -9.15
CA GLY A 26 4.43 7.41 -8.70
C GLY A 26 4.57 7.43 -7.18
N LEU A 27 3.56 7.97 -6.49
CA LEU A 27 3.49 7.96 -5.02
C LEU A 27 3.47 6.54 -4.45
N MET A 28 2.65 5.64 -5.00
CA MET A 28 2.65 4.24 -4.55
C MET A 28 4.02 3.59 -4.71
N LEU A 29 4.67 3.75 -5.86
CA LEU A 29 5.99 3.17 -6.12
C LEU A 29 7.02 3.72 -5.14
N LEU A 30 7.03 5.02 -4.88
CA LEU A 30 7.90 5.62 -3.87
C LEU A 30 7.63 5.07 -2.46
N GLY A 31 6.36 4.85 -2.11
CA GLY A 31 6.00 4.25 -0.84
C GLY A 31 6.54 2.83 -0.71
N ILE A 32 6.37 2.01 -1.74
CA ILE A 32 6.87 0.63 -1.79
C ILE A 32 8.41 0.61 -1.70
N ILE A 33 9.09 1.44 -2.49
CA ILE A 33 10.56 1.52 -2.49
C ILE A 33 11.07 1.99 -1.13
N GLY A 34 10.49 3.05 -0.56
CA GLY A 34 10.89 3.57 0.74
C GLY A 34 10.73 2.55 1.87
N ILE A 35 9.59 1.84 1.90
CA ILE A 35 9.39 0.73 2.84
C ILE A 35 10.44 -0.36 2.59
N ALA A 36 10.65 -0.78 1.35
CA ALA A 36 11.59 -1.84 1.03
C ALA A 36 13.01 -1.49 1.48
N VAL A 37 13.48 -0.27 1.21
CA VAL A 37 14.80 0.20 1.65
C VAL A 37 14.91 0.17 3.18
N HIS A 38 13.93 0.67 3.93
CA HIS A 38 13.97 0.64 5.40
C HIS A 38 13.83 -0.77 6.00
N LEU A 39 13.10 -1.64 5.32
CA LEU A 39 12.84 -2.99 5.78
C LEU A 39 14.07 -3.88 5.58
N PHE A 40 14.74 -3.75 4.43
CA PHE A 40 15.85 -4.60 3.99
C PHE A 40 17.23 -3.95 4.08
N SER A 41 17.37 -2.71 4.56
CA SER A 41 18.67 -2.11 4.86
C SER A 41 19.36 -2.87 5.99
N ASP A 42 20.70 -2.75 6.07
CA ASP A 42 21.46 -3.24 7.21
C ASP A 42 20.92 -2.65 8.53
N GLU A 43 20.72 -3.50 9.54
CA GLU A 43 20.03 -3.16 10.80
C GLU A 43 18.60 -2.62 10.61
N GLY A 44 18.00 -2.92 9.47
CA GLY A 44 16.65 -2.53 9.10
C GLY A 44 15.58 -3.15 9.99
N TRP A 45 14.33 -2.80 9.69
CA TRP A 45 13.20 -3.28 10.50
C TRP A 45 13.08 -4.81 10.50
N LEU A 46 13.44 -5.47 9.40
CA LEU A 46 13.39 -6.94 9.31
C LEU A 46 14.42 -7.59 10.23
N ASP A 47 15.68 -7.15 10.15
CA ASP A 47 16.76 -7.67 10.99
C ASP A 47 16.45 -7.49 12.47
N ARG A 48 15.98 -6.30 12.85
CA ARG A 48 15.60 -6.00 14.24
C ARG A 48 14.41 -6.84 14.70
N ALA A 49 13.41 -7.02 13.84
CA ALA A 49 12.25 -7.85 14.16
C ALA A 49 12.63 -9.34 14.30
N MET A 50 13.48 -9.87 13.42
CA MET A 50 13.99 -11.24 13.54
C MET A 50 14.82 -11.42 14.81
N ALA A 51 15.79 -10.53 15.06
CA ALA A 51 16.60 -10.57 16.28
C ALA A 51 15.73 -10.54 17.54
N TRP A 52 14.68 -9.73 17.56
CA TRP A 52 13.73 -9.66 18.67
C TRP A 52 12.92 -10.94 18.85
N ILE A 53 12.40 -11.54 17.77
CA ILE A 53 11.63 -12.79 17.84
C ILE A 53 12.46 -13.91 18.45
N PHE A 54 13.74 -14.03 18.06
CA PHE A 54 14.67 -15.06 18.56
C PHE A 54 15.33 -14.71 19.90
N SER A 55 15.03 -13.55 20.50
CA SER A 55 15.63 -13.13 21.77
C SER A 55 15.17 -13.95 22.99
N GLY A 56 14.02 -14.64 22.93
CA GLY A 56 13.54 -15.48 24.02
C GLY A 56 12.31 -16.34 23.71
N THR A 57 11.96 -17.22 24.65
CA THR A 57 10.81 -18.14 24.51
C THR A 57 9.46 -17.40 24.45
N TRP A 58 9.32 -16.26 25.13
CA TRP A 58 8.08 -15.48 25.11
C TRP A 58 7.93 -14.67 23.81
N THR A 59 9.02 -14.20 23.21
CA THR A 59 8.98 -13.47 21.94
C THR A 59 8.70 -14.39 20.76
N LEU A 60 8.97 -15.70 20.88
CA LEU A 60 8.54 -16.70 19.91
C LEU A 60 7.00 -16.76 19.74
N LEU A 61 6.23 -16.43 20.78
CA LEU A 61 4.77 -16.29 20.69
C LEU A 61 4.34 -15.11 19.81
N ALA A 62 5.23 -14.18 19.48
CA ALA A 62 4.94 -13.11 18.54
C ALA A 62 4.68 -13.64 17.13
N VAL A 63 5.26 -14.78 16.73
CA VAL A 63 5.05 -15.37 15.40
C VAL A 63 3.58 -15.78 15.18
N PRO A 64 2.98 -16.66 16.00
CA PRO A 64 1.56 -17.00 15.84
C PRO A 64 0.64 -15.78 16.02
N THR A 65 1.01 -14.83 16.89
CA THR A 65 0.27 -13.58 17.08
C THR A 65 0.30 -12.72 15.81
N ALA A 66 1.45 -12.59 15.16
CA ALA A 66 1.60 -11.85 13.90
C ALA A 66 0.81 -12.51 12.76
N VAL A 67 0.83 -13.85 12.67
CA VAL A 67 0.03 -14.60 11.69
C VAL A 67 -1.46 -14.38 11.91
N LEU A 68 -1.94 -14.46 13.17
CA LEU A 68 -3.33 -14.16 13.51
C LEU A 68 -3.70 -12.71 13.17
N GLY A 69 -2.84 -11.75 13.49
CA GLY A 69 -3.03 -10.34 13.15
C GLY A 69 -3.12 -10.12 11.64
N ALA A 70 -2.22 -10.73 10.87
CA ALA A 70 -2.23 -10.67 9.40
C ALA A 70 -3.50 -11.31 8.83
N TYR A 71 -3.94 -12.46 9.36
CA TYR A 71 -5.18 -13.11 8.98
C TYR A 71 -6.39 -12.20 9.25
N LEU A 72 -6.46 -11.58 10.43
CA LEU A 72 -7.56 -10.70 10.82
C LEU A 72 -7.59 -9.43 9.96
N ALA A 73 -6.42 -8.84 9.69
CA ALA A 73 -6.27 -7.69 8.81
C ALA A 73 -6.73 -8.02 7.39
N ASN A 74 -6.26 -9.13 6.82
CA ASN A 74 -6.71 -9.62 5.51
C ASN A 74 -8.21 -9.87 5.50
N ARG A 75 -8.74 -10.54 6.53
CA ARG A 75 -10.17 -10.81 6.67
C ARG A 75 -10.98 -9.52 6.73
N TRP A 76 -10.49 -8.49 7.42
CA TRP A 76 -11.16 -7.20 7.54
C TRP A 76 -11.15 -6.42 6.23
N LEU A 77 -10.04 -6.47 5.48
CA LEU A 77 -9.91 -5.81 4.17
C LEU A 77 -10.75 -6.52 3.08
N THR A 78 -10.83 -7.85 3.12
CA THR A 78 -11.54 -8.66 2.11
C THR A 78 -12.98 -9.00 2.50
N ALA A 79 -13.45 -8.64 3.70
CA ALA A 79 -14.80 -8.96 4.14
C ALA A 79 -15.86 -8.36 3.18
N PRO A 80 -16.64 -9.19 2.46
CA PRO A 80 -17.59 -8.69 1.48
C PRO A 80 -18.79 -8.07 2.21
N LYS A 81 -18.97 -6.75 2.06
CA LYS A 81 -20.26 -6.13 2.38
C LYS A 81 -21.17 -6.22 1.16
N ARG A 82 -22.30 -6.90 1.32
CA ARG A 82 -23.38 -6.95 0.33
C ARG A 82 -23.75 -5.52 -0.09
N GLY A 83 -23.58 -5.21 -1.36
CA GLY A 83 -24.38 -4.18 -2.04
C GLY A 83 -23.80 -2.78 -2.24
N GLU A 84 -22.66 -2.42 -1.65
CA GLU A 84 -22.06 -1.09 -1.90
C GLU A 84 -20.55 -1.21 -2.12
N LEU A 85 -20.07 -0.67 -3.24
CA LEU A 85 -18.67 -0.32 -3.51
C LEU A 85 -18.23 0.70 -2.45
N SER A 86 -17.96 0.22 -1.24
CA SER A 86 -17.71 1.04 -0.08
C SER A 86 -16.27 1.55 -0.13
N LYS A 87 -16.08 2.85 0.10
CA LYS A 87 -14.81 3.62 0.13
C LYS A 87 -13.64 3.01 0.95
N ARG A 88 -13.84 1.88 1.62
CA ARG A 88 -12.81 1.09 2.31
C ARG A 88 -11.92 0.28 1.37
N GLY A 89 -12.37 -0.06 0.16
CA GLY A 89 -11.54 -0.75 -0.83
C GLY A 89 -10.29 0.05 -1.23
N ASP A 90 -10.39 1.38 -1.20
CA ASP A 90 -9.29 2.29 -1.52
C ASP A 90 -8.41 2.62 -0.31
N LEU A 91 -8.72 2.10 0.88
CA LEU A 91 -7.97 2.40 2.10
C LEU A 91 -6.48 1.98 1.99
N PRO A 92 -6.13 0.77 1.49
CA PRO A 92 -4.73 0.40 1.28
C PRO A 92 -4.03 1.32 0.28
N LEU A 93 -4.75 1.73 -0.78
CA LEU A 93 -4.24 2.64 -1.79
C LEU A 93 -3.88 4.01 -1.19
N TYR A 94 -4.80 4.62 -0.43
CA TYR A 94 -4.55 5.91 0.22
C TYR A 94 -3.45 5.83 1.28
N LEU A 95 -3.37 4.72 2.03
CA LEU A 95 -2.28 4.47 2.98
C LEU A 95 -0.93 4.46 2.26
N MET A 96 -0.81 3.69 1.18
CA MET A 96 0.43 3.60 0.40
C MET A 96 0.80 4.92 -0.26
N MET A 97 -0.18 5.69 -0.74
CA MET A 97 0.07 7.05 -1.22
C MET A 97 0.59 7.98 -0.11
N GLY A 98 0.05 7.88 1.11
CA GLY A 98 0.53 8.66 2.25
C GLY A 98 1.97 8.31 2.64
N VAL A 99 2.30 7.02 2.66
CA VAL A 99 3.67 6.54 2.89
C VAL A 99 4.60 7.03 1.78
N GLY A 100 4.16 6.95 0.53
CA GLY A 100 4.89 7.49 -0.61
C GLY A 100 5.14 8.99 -0.53
N ALA A 101 4.15 9.77 -0.10
CA ALA A 101 4.30 11.21 0.11
C ALA A 101 5.30 11.52 1.23
N PHE A 102 5.29 10.75 2.31
CA PHE A 102 6.27 10.86 3.40
C PHE A 102 7.69 10.60 2.89
N PHE A 103 7.91 9.51 2.14
CA PHE A 103 9.22 9.20 1.60
C PHE A 103 9.66 10.17 0.50
N LEU A 104 8.73 10.70 -0.30
CA LEU A 104 9.03 11.76 -1.25
C LEU A 104 9.51 13.03 -0.53
N PHE A 105 8.79 13.45 0.53
CA PHE A 105 9.18 14.59 1.34
C PHE A 105 10.54 14.38 2.02
N ARG A 106 10.79 13.18 2.56
CA ARG A 106 12.08 12.79 3.12
C ARG A 106 13.18 12.85 2.07
N LEU A 107 12.98 12.23 0.90
CA LEU A 107 13.95 12.26 -0.20
C LEU A 107 14.32 13.68 -0.60
N LEU A 108 13.35 14.60 -0.64
CA LEU A 108 13.59 16.01 -0.98
C LEU A 108 14.30 16.80 0.14
N SER A 109 14.07 16.44 1.41
CA SER A 109 14.63 17.16 2.57
C SER A 109 15.98 16.62 3.03
N THR A 110 16.19 15.30 2.96
CA THR A 110 17.41 14.62 3.41
C THR A 110 18.27 14.09 2.26
N GLY A 111 17.79 14.13 1.01
CA GLY A 111 18.55 13.70 -0.17
C GLY A 111 18.63 12.18 -0.38
N GLY A 112 17.95 11.40 0.46
CA GLY A 112 17.95 9.94 0.41
C GLY A 112 16.72 9.34 1.07
N PHE A 113 16.53 8.04 0.85
CA PHE A 113 15.55 7.23 1.57
C PHE A 113 16.06 6.96 2.98
#